data_AF-A0A952Z934-F1
#
_entry.id   AF-A0A952Z934-F1
#
_cell.length_a   1.000
_cell.length_b   1.000
_cell.length_c   1.000
_cell.angle_alpha   90.00
_cell.angle_beta   90.00
_cell.angle_gamma   90.00
#
_symmetry.space_group_name_H-M   'P 1'
#
loop_
_entity.id
_entity.type
_entity.pdbx_description
1 polymer ?
#
loop_
_entity_poly.entity_id
_entity_poly.type
_entity_poly.pdbx_seq_one_letter_code
_entity_poly.pdbx_strand_id
1 'polypeptide(L)'
;MEKPKLFDEELQAAMQQLYDETAEAMRLATVSPDLDDLSAVFAAAFLKLGMATGLVEQRHPGFAKEVEVKRQRVIAALMKEQQEQQKQSGQKH
;
A
#
# COMPACT_ATOMS: atom_id res chain seq x y z
N MET A 1 -0.81 -31.51 10.33
CA MET A 1 -1.53 -30.39 10.98
C MET A 1 -1.70 -29.30 9.94
N GLU A 2 -2.94 -28.94 9.61
CA GLU A 2 -3.19 -27.78 8.73
C GLU A 2 -2.73 -26.50 9.42
N LYS A 3 -2.09 -25.59 8.67
CA LYS A 3 -1.77 -24.26 9.18
C LYS A 3 -3.08 -23.53 9.51
N PRO A 4 -3.17 -22.81 10.64
CA PRO A 4 -4.31 -21.95 10.91
C PRO A 4 -4.49 -20.97 9.74
N LYS A 5 -5.70 -20.89 9.18
CA LYS A 5 -6.00 -19.86 8.18
C LYS A 5 -5.85 -18.50 8.85
N LEU A 6 -5.21 -17.56 8.15
CA LEU A 6 -5.05 -16.19 8.65
C LEU A 6 -6.42 -15.50 8.76
N PHE A 7 -7.36 -15.88 7.90
CA PHE A 7 -8.71 -15.30 7.79
C PHE A 7 -9.76 -16.41 7.76
N ASP A 8 -10.93 -16.12 8.33
CA ASP A 8 -12.16 -16.86 8.00
C ASP A 8 -12.61 -16.50 6.58
N GLU A 9 -13.56 -17.27 6.04
CA GLU A 9 -13.99 -17.12 4.64
C GLU A 9 -14.64 -15.77 4.37
N GLU A 10 -15.37 -15.23 5.34
CA GLU A 10 -16.01 -13.92 5.27
C GLU A 10 -14.96 -12.80 5.20
N LEU A 11 -13.97 -12.81 6.10
CA LEU A 11 -12.89 -11.83 6.05
C LEU A 11 -12.05 -11.99 4.79
N GLN A 12 -11.78 -13.21 4.35
CA GLN A 12 -11.03 -13.44 3.12
C GLN A 12 -11.75 -12.83 1.91
N ALA A 13 -13.07 -13.00 1.81
CA ALA A 13 -13.87 -12.38 0.75
C ALA A 13 -13.86 -10.85 0.84
N ALA A 14 -14.02 -10.28 2.03
CA ALA A 14 -14.00 -8.83 2.24
C ALA A 14 -12.62 -8.22 1.89
N MET A 15 -11.53 -8.89 2.28
CA MET A 15 -10.17 -8.47 1.94
C MET A 15 -9.92 -8.53 0.44
N GLN A 16 -10.38 -9.60 -0.23
CA GLN A 16 -10.27 -9.74 -1.68
C GLN A 16 -10.98 -8.58 -2.40
N GLN A 17 -12.21 -8.26 -2.00
CA GLN A 17 -12.97 -7.15 -2.56
C GLN A 17 -12.23 -5.81 -2.37
N LEU A 18 -11.72 -5.54 -1.16
CA LEU A 18 -10.96 -4.31 -0.89
C LEU A 18 -9.71 -4.21 -1.79
N TYR A 19 -9.00 -5.32 -2.01
CA TYR A 19 -7.83 -5.33 -2.88
C TYR A 19 -8.19 -5.12 -4.35
N ASP A 20 -9.21 -5.80 -4.85
CA ASP A 20 -9.65 -5.68 -6.23
C ASP A 20 -10.10 -4.24 -6.55
N GLU A 21 -10.89 -3.64 -5.67
CA GLU A 21 -11.33 -2.26 -5.85
C GLU A 21 -10.19 -1.25 -5.69
N THR A 22 -9.19 -1.53 -4.83
CA THR A 22 -7.99 -0.70 -4.71
C THR A 22 -7.16 -0.78 -5.99
N ALA A 23 -6.95 -1.98 -6.53
CA ALA A 23 -6.21 -2.18 -7.76
C ALA A 23 -6.89 -1.50 -8.95
N GLU A 24 -8.22 -1.61 -9.05
CA GLU A 24 -9.00 -0.97 -10.09
C GLU A 24 -8.93 0.56 -9.98
N ALA A 25 -9.08 1.12 -8.78
CA ALA A 25 -8.89 2.55 -8.55
C ALA A 25 -7.51 2.98 -9.06
N MET A 26 -6.43 2.33 -8.60
CA MET A 26 -5.07 2.67 -9.01
C MET A 26 -4.84 2.53 -10.53
N ARG A 27 -5.50 1.58 -11.19
CA ARG A 27 -5.47 1.44 -12.65
C ARG A 27 -6.17 2.60 -13.35
N LEU A 28 -7.28 3.11 -12.82
CA LEU A 28 -7.96 4.29 -13.36
C LEU A 28 -7.09 5.55 -13.22
N ALA A 29 -6.32 5.68 -12.13
CA ALA A 29 -5.38 6.79 -11.96
C ALA A 29 -4.32 6.87 -13.08
N THR A 30 -3.87 5.74 -13.63
CA THR A 30 -2.81 5.76 -14.66
C THR A 30 -3.28 6.28 -16.01
N VAL A 31 -4.59 6.29 -16.24
CA VAL A 31 -5.22 6.76 -17.48
C VAL A 31 -5.98 8.07 -17.29
N SER A 32 -6.05 8.60 -16.06
CA SER A 32 -6.71 9.87 -15.76
C SER A 32 -5.84 11.05 -16.21
N PRO A 33 -6.32 11.89 -17.14
CA PRO A 33 -5.61 13.11 -17.54
C PRO A 33 -5.84 14.26 -16.54
N ASP A 34 -6.83 14.14 -15.66
CA ASP A 34 -7.25 15.19 -14.72
C ASP A 34 -6.66 14.96 -13.32
N LEU A 35 -6.16 16.04 -12.71
CA LEU A 35 -5.49 16.03 -11.41
C LEU A 35 -6.47 15.81 -10.24
N ASP A 36 -7.69 16.31 -10.36
CA ASP A 36 -8.73 16.12 -9.34
C ASP A 36 -9.20 14.66 -9.35
N ASP A 37 -9.37 14.07 -10.53
CA ASP A 37 -9.70 12.65 -10.69
C ASP A 37 -8.57 11.74 -10.16
N LEU A 38 -7.30 12.08 -10.44
CA LEU A 38 -6.14 11.37 -9.88
C LEU A 38 -6.13 11.43 -8.35
N SER A 39 -6.40 12.61 -7.80
CA SER A 39 -6.47 12.82 -6.34
C SER A 39 -7.61 12.03 -5.71
N ALA A 40 -8.78 12.01 -6.35
CA ALA A 40 -9.93 11.24 -5.90
C ALA A 40 -9.64 9.73 -5.90
N VAL A 41 -8.96 9.23 -6.93
CA VAL A 41 -8.54 7.84 -7.01
C VAL A 41 -7.59 7.46 -5.88
N PHE A 42 -6.57 8.28 -5.62
CA PHE A 42 -5.64 8.03 -4.51
C PHE A 42 -6.34 8.06 -3.15
N ALA A 43 -7.26 9.00 -2.94
CA ALA A 43 -8.07 9.03 -1.72
C ALA A 43 -8.87 7.74 -1.54
N ALA A 44 -9.50 7.22 -2.61
CA ALA A 44 -10.24 5.96 -2.57
C ALA A 44 -9.34 4.76 -2.26
N ALA A 45 -8.14 4.69 -2.85
CA ALA A 45 -7.17 3.62 -2.61
C ALA A 45 -6.66 3.65 -1.16
N PHE A 46 -6.31 4.83 -0.63
CA PHE A 46 -5.85 4.96 0.76
C PHE A 46 -6.93 4.58 1.77
N LEU A 47 -8.19 4.96 1.52
CA LEU A 47 -9.32 4.57 2.37
C LEU A 47 -9.42 3.03 2.45
N LYS A 48 -9.39 2.34 1.31
CA LYS A 48 -9.53 0.88 1.25
C LYS A 48 -8.37 0.14 1.90
N LEU A 49 -7.14 0.59 1.69
CA LEU A 49 -5.96 0.05 2.37
C LEU A 49 -6.05 0.26 3.90
N GLY A 50 -6.58 1.41 4.33
CA GLY A 50 -6.86 1.68 5.74
C GLY A 50 -7.89 0.73 6.33
N MET A 51 -9.01 0.50 5.62
CA MET A 51 -10.03 -0.47 6.02
C MET A 51 -9.47 -1.88 6.14
N ALA A 52 -8.70 -2.34 5.14
CA ALA A 52 -8.04 -3.64 5.16
C ALA A 52 -7.09 -3.78 6.35
N THR A 53 -6.28 -2.76 6.62
CA THR A 53 -5.36 -2.74 7.77
C THR A 53 -6.13 -2.82 9.10
N GLY A 54 -7.23 -2.07 9.22
CA GLY A 54 -8.08 -2.09 10.42
C GLY A 54 -8.78 -3.43 10.65
N LEU A 55 -9.25 -4.09 9.60
CA LEU A 55 -9.84 -5.43 9.69
C LEU A 55 -8.85 -6.48 10.21
N VAL A 56 -7.59 -6.39 9.76
CA VAL A 56 -6.53 -7.30 10.23
C VAL A 56 -6.14 -6.95 11.67
N GLU A 57 -6.01 -5.66 12.02
CA GLU A 57 -5.69 -5.21 13.39
C GLU A 57 -6.68 -5.74 14.44
N GLN A 58 -7.97 -5.79 14.13
CA GLN A 58 -9.01 -6.33 15.03
C GLN A 58 -8.76 -7.80 15.42
N ARG A 59 -8.15 -8.59 14.54
CA ARG A 59 -7.83 -10.01 14.76
C ARG A 59 -6.37 -10.24 15.15
N HIS A 60 -5.48 -9.35 14.74
CA HIS A 60 -4.03 -9.39 14.97
C HIS A 60 -3.54 -8.02 15.49
N PRO A 61 -3.73 -7.73 16.79
CA PRO A 61 -3.31 -6.46 17.36
C PRO A 61 -1.81 -6.20 17.15
N GLY A 62 -1.47 -4.99 16.72
CA GLY A 62 -0.12 -4.56 16.37
C GLY A 62 0.21 -4.65 14.88
N PHE A 63 -0.67 -5.23 14.04
CA PHE A 63 -0.47 -5.31 12.60
C PHE A 63 -0.26 -3.94 11.95
N ALA A 64 -1.06 -2.93 12.31
CA ALA A 64 -0.93 -1.58 11.76
C ALA A 64 0.45 -0.97 12.06
N LYS A 65 0.97 -1.23 13.27
CA LYS A 65 2.32 -0.79 13.67
C LYS A 65 3.39 -1.50 12.85
N GLU A 66 3.25 -2.79 12.59
CA GLU A 66 4.19 -3.52 11.73
C GLU A 66 4.20 -3.01 10.30
N VAL A 67 3.03 -2.68 9.73
CA VAL A 67 2.91 -2.08 8.40
C VAL A 67 3.65 -0.74 8.36
N GLU A 68 3.46 0.11 9.37
CA GLU A 68 4.14 1.40 9.44
C GLU A 68 5.66 1.26 9.54
N VAL A 69 6.17 0.32 10.35
CA VAL A 69 7.60 0.03 10.41
C VAL A 69 8.14 -0.43 9.06
N LYS A 70 7.41 -1.27 8.32
CA LYS A 70 7.80 -1.70 6.96
C LYS A 70 7.79 -0.53 5.98
N ARG A 71 6.78 0.36 6.04
CA ARG A 71 6.69 1.56 5.21
C ARG A 71 7.89 2.48 5.41
N GLN A 72 8.28 2.75 6.66
CA GLN A 72 9.45 3.58 6.98
C GLN A 72 10.74 2.99 6.41
N ARG A 73 10.92 1.66 6.47
CA ARG A 73 12.08 0.98 5.87
C ARG A 73 12.14 1.16 4.35
N VAL A 74 11.00 1.05 3.66
CA VAL A 74 10.93 1.27 2.20
C VAL A 74 11.30 2.72 1.87
N ILE A 75 10.76 3.69 2.59
CA ILE A 75 11.08 5.12 2.37
C ILE A 75 12.57 5.38 2.57
N ALA A 76 13.15 4.87 3.66
CA ALA A 76 14.58 5.02 3.93
C ALA A 76 15.44 4.42 2.81
N ALA A 77 15.06 3.25 2.27
CA ALA A 77 15.74 2.62 1.15
C ALA A 77 15.67 3.47 -0.13
N LEU A 78 14.48 3.99 -0.48
CA LEU A 78 14.29 4.85 -1.65
C LEU A 78 15.08 6.16 -1.55
N MET A 79 15.11 6.78 -0.37
CA MET A 79 15.90 8.00 -0.13
C MET A 79 17.40 7.74 -0.30
N LYS A 80 17.90 6.59 0.20
CA LYS A 80 19.30 6.20 0.03
C LYS A 80 19.64 5.99 -1.45
N GLU A 81 18.79 5.29 -2.19
CA GLU A 81 18.97 5.06 -3.62
C GLU A 81 19.02 6.37 -4.41
N GLN A 82 18.11 7.31 -4.14
CA GLN A 82 18.13 8.64 -4.76
C GLN A 82 19.44 9.41 -4.50
N GLN A 83 19.96 9.36 -3.28
CA GLN A 83 21.24 10.02 -2.94
C GLN A 83 22.43 9.38 -3.67
N GLU A 84 22.43 8.06 -3.84
CA GLU A 84 23.47 7.35 -4.58
C GLU A 84 23.43 7.68 -6.08
N GLN A 85 22.23 7.74 -6.68
CA GLN A 85 22.04 8.15 -8.07
C GLN A 85 22.53 9.59 -8.31
N GLN A 86 22.23 10.53 -7.42
CA GLN A 86 22.67 11.93 -7.51
C GLN A 86 24.21 12.08 -7.44
N LYS A 87 24.87 11.28 -6.60
CA LYS A 87 26.34 11.27 -6.49
C LYS A 87 27.01 10.72 -7.76
N GLN A 88 26.43 9.70 -8.38
CA GLN A 88 26.94 9.12 -9.62
C GLN A 88 26.72 10.02 -10.84
N SER A 89 25.62 10.79 -10.87
CA SER A 89 25.38 11.78 -11.93
C SER A 89 26.26 13.03 -11.76
N GLY A 90 26.60 13.43 -10.54
CA GLY A 90 27.46 14.57 -10.25
C GLY A 90 28.96 14.34 -10.46
N GLN A 91 29.42 13.08 -10.59
CA GLN A 91 30.82 12.73 -10.87
C GLN A 91 31.15 12.60 -12.37
N LYS A 92 30.16 12.78 -13.27
CA LYS A 92 30.33 12.65 -14.74
C LYS A 92 30.60 13.98 -15.47
N HIS A 93 30.96 15.05 -14.75
CA HIS A 93 31.32 16.35 -15.33
C HIS A 93 32.66 16.84 -14.80
#